data_AF-A0A4V2A1R8-F1
#
_entry.id   AF-A0A4V2A1R8-F1
#
_cell.length_a   1.000
_cell.length_b   1.000
_cell.length_c   1.000
_cell.angle_alpha   90.00
_cell.angle_beta   90.00
_cell.angle_gamma   90.00
#
_symmetry.space_group_name_H-M   'P 1'
#
loop_
_entity.id
_entity.type
_entity.pdbx_description
1 polymer ?
#
loop_
_entity_poly.entity_id
_entity_poly.type
_entity_poly.pdbx_seq_one_letter_code
_entity_poly.pdbx_strand_id
1 'polypeptide(L)'
;MLADQNLAVERMIDTVRRIDAADRRSDRPLDAWLEDWDSLLRARDRYARQVSTGFDATFRVPTGPDDRPVVERMDRAADGTCRVPDVLVDPFSTGDVEV
;
A
#
# COMPACT_ATOMS: atom_id res chain seq x y z
N MET A 1 3.84 -0.06 14.98
CA MET A 1 3.10 1.21 14.73
C MET A 1 2.94 1.43 13.23
N LEU A 2 2.09 2.37 12.78
CA LEU A 2 1.89 2.67 11.35
C LEU A 2 3.23 2.93 10.61
N ALA A 3 4.14 3.68 11.23
CA ALA A 3 5.46 3.95 10.67
C ALA A 3 6.30 2.68 10.45
N ASP A 4 6.27 1.73 11.39
CA ASP A 4 7.01 0.46 11.24
C ASP A 4 6.44 -0.40 10.11
N GLN A 5 5.12 -0.36 9.93
CA GLN A 5 4.46 -1.06 8.82
C GLN A 5 4.84 -0.44 7.48
N ASN A 6 4.82 0.89 7.37
CA ASN A 6 5.24 1.59 6.15
C ASN A 6 6.70 1.25 5.80
N LEU A 7 7.60 1.31 6.80
CA LEU A 7 9.00 0.96 6.62
C LEU A 7 9.22 -0.49 6.17
N ALA A 8 8.42 -1.44 6.67
CA ALA A 8 8.49 -2.83 6.23
C ALA A 8 8.11 -2.98 4.75
N VAL A 9 7.07 -2.29 4.31
CA VAL A 9 6.62 -2.29 2.91
C VAL A 9 7.62 -1.56 2.01
N GLU A 10 8.19 -0.43 2.43
CA GLU A 10 9.27 0.26 1.71
C GLU A 10 10.46 -0.66 1.44
N ARG A 11 10.89 -1.41 2.45
CA ARG A 11 12.00 -2.39 2.31
C ARG A 11 11.66 -3.51 1.32
N MET A 12 10.40 -3.95 1.28
CA MET A 12 9.92 -4.92 0.30
C MET A 12 10.00 -4.32 -1.11
N ILE A 13 9.46 -3.12 -1.32
CA ILE A 13 9.51 -2.41 -2.62
C ILE A 13 10.96 -2.24 -3.08
N ASP A 14 11.85 -1.80 -2.19
CA ASP A 14 13.27 -1.63 -2.49
C ASP A 14 13.96 -2.94 -2.87
N THR A 15 13.54 -4.06 -2.29
CA THR A 15 14.07 -5.38 -2.65
C THR A 15 13.63 -5.75 -4.07
N VAL A 16 12.35 -5.54 -4.40
CA VAL A 16 11.83 -5.82 -5.74
C VAL A 16 12.47 -4.91 -6.78
N ARG A 17 12.70 -3.63 -6.47
CA ARG A 17 13.36 -2.66 -7.38
C ARG A 17 14.81 -3.01 -7.73
N ARG A 18 15.47 -3.88 -6.95
CA ARG A 18 16.82 -4.38 -7.27
C ARG A 18 16.83 -5.47 -8.32
N ILE A 19 15.68 -6.05 -8.67
CA ILE A 19 15.56 -6.96 -9.81
C ILE A 19 15.92 -6.17 -11.08
N ASP A 20 16.64 -6.83 -12.00
CA ASP A 20 17.04 -6.21 -13.27
C ASP A 20 15.84 -5.62 -14.01
N ALA A 21 16.06 -4.45 -14.63
CA ALA A 21 14.98 -3.71 -15.26
C ALA A 21 14.35 -4.45 -16.45
N ALA A 22 15.07 -5.35 -17.13
CA ALA A 22 14.52 -6.17 -18.20
C ALA A 22 13.62 -7.29 -17.64
N ASP A 23 14.03 -7.91 -16.54
CA ASP A 23 13.24 -8.94 -15.86
C ASP A 23 11.95 -8.35 -15.30
N ARG A 24 12.01 -7.18 -14.64
CA ARG A 24 10.80 -6.49 -14.13
C ARG A 24 9.82 -6.10 -15.24
N ARG A 25 10.32 -5.67 -16.39
CA ARG A 25 9.47 -5.32 -17.55
C ARG A 25 8.82 -6.54 -18.21
N SER A 26 9.44 -7.71 -18.06
CA SER A 26 8.94 -8.97 -18.57
C SER A 26 7.86 -9.56 -17.65
N ASP A 27 7.98 -9.32 -16.35
CA ASP A 27 6.99 -9.69 -15.33
C ASP A 27 5.86 -8.65 -15.25
N ARG A 28 4.90 -8.71 -16.19
CA ARG A 28 3.78 -7.76 -16.20
C ARG A 28 2.68 -8.23 -15.23
N PRO A 29 2.11 -7.34 -14.38
CA PRO A 29 2.21 -5.88 -14.40
C PRO A 29 3.11 -5.30 -13.28
N LEU A 30 4.28 -5.87 -12.99
CA LEU A 30 5.10 -5.55 -11.82
C LEU A 30 5.40 -4.06 -11.62
N ASP A 31 5.78 -3.33 -12.66
CA ASP A 31 6.07 -1.90 -12.53
C ASP A 31 4.84 -1.09 -12.08
N ALA A 32 3.67 -1.37 -12.65
CA ALA A 32 2.42 -0.73 -12.25
C ALA A 32 2.01 -1.13 -10.82
N TRP A 33 2.30 -2.36 -10.42
CA TRP A 33 2.08 -2.84 -9.05
C TRP A 33 2.98 -2.14 -8.04
N LEU A 34 4.23 -1.83 -8.40
CA LEU A 34 5.14 -1.04 -7.56
C LEU A 34 4.68 0.43 -7.43
N GLU A 35 4.13 1.01 -8.50
CA GLU A 35 3.52 2.35 -8.44
C GLU A 35 2.30 2.39 -7.52
N ASP A 36 1.50 1.32 -7.50
CA ASP A 36 0.34 1.20 -6.62
C ASP A 36 0.76 1.13 -5.14
N TRP A 37 1.82 0.39 -4.82
CA TRP A 37 2.42 0.38 -3.48
C TRP A 37 2.92 1.76 -3.04
N ASP A 38 3.64 2.46 -3.91
CA ASP A 38 4.11 3.82 -3.63
C ASP A 38 2.93 4.77 -3.35
N SER A 39 1.85 4.66 -4.12
CA SER A 39 0.64 5.45 -3.94
C SER A 39 -0.01 5.19 -2.57
N LEU A 40 -0.13 3.92 -2.19
CA LEU A 40 -0.67 3.51 -0.90
C LEU A 40 0.17 4.06 0.26
N LEU A 41 1.51 3.95 0.19
CA LEU A 41 2.40 4.47 1.24
C LEU A 41 2.31 5.99 1.39
N ARG A 42 2.28 6.73 0.28
CA ARG A 42 2.10 8.19 0.31
C ARG A 42 0.78 8.59 0.97
N ALA A 43 -0.30 7.86 0.69
CA ALA A 43 -1.59 8.10 1.34
C ALA A 43 -1.51 7.83 2.85
N ARG A 44 -0.84 6.75 3.26
CA ARG A 44 -0.66 6.39 4.68
C ARG A 44 0.19 7.40 5.44
N ASP A 45 1.26 7.91 4.83
CA ASP A 45 2.09 8.96 5.41
C ASP A 45 1.32 10.27 5.58
N ARG A 46 0.56 10.68 4.57
CA ARG A 46 -0.31 11.86 4.64
C ARG A 46 -1.30 11.71 5.80
N TYR A 47 -1.91 10.54 5.91
CA TYR A 47 -2.87 10.23 6.95
C TYR A 47 -2.24 10.28 8.35
N ALA A 48 -1.08 9.65 8.55
CA ALA A 48 -0.35 9.70 9.82
C ALA A 48 -0.04 11.14 10.25
N ARG A 49 0.34 12.02 9.31
CA ARG A 49 0.56 13.45 9.58
C ARG A 49 -0.72 14.17 10.01
N GLN A 50 -1.86 13.88 9.37
CA GLN A 50 -3.15 14.47 9.73
C GLN A 50 -3.59 14.06 11.15
N VAL A 51 -3.48 12.76 11.47
CA VAL A 51 -3.80 12.25 12.81
C VAL A 51 -2.85 12.85 13.87
N SER A 52 -1.55 12.95 13.57
CA SER A 52 -0.56 13.49 14.52
C SER A 52 -0.78 14.97 14.87
N THR A 53 -1.49 15.71 14.02
CA THR A 53 -1.84 17.12 14.23
C THR A 53 -3.19 17.31 14.91
N GLY A 54 -3.84 16.22 15.34
CA GLY A 54 -5.09 16.24 16.11
C GLY A 54 -6.35 16.40 15.28
N PHE A 55 -6.27 16.22 13.95
CA PHE A 55 -7.47 16.21 13.10
C PHE A 55 -8.13 14.84 13.10
N ASP A 56 -9.47 14.83 13.14
CA ASP A 56 -10.25 13.68 12.71
C ASP A 56 -9.99 13.45 11.23
N ALA A 57 -9.15 12.47 10.94
CA ALA A 57 -8.81 12.06 9.59
C ALA A 57 -9.44 10.70 9.31
N THR A 58 -10.02 10.57 8.12
CA THR A 58 -10.42 9.26 7.57
C THR A 58 -9.37 8.85 6.54
N PHE A 59 -8.79 7.66 6.72
CA PHE A 59 -7.93 7.11 5.69
C PHE A 59 -8.75 6.81 4.43
N ARG A 60 -8.24 7.22 3.28
CA ARG A 60 -8.86 6.94 1.98
C ARG A 60 -7.84 6.23 1.10
N VAL A 61 -8.18 5.03 0.67
CA VAL A 61 -7.39 4.29 -0.31
C VAL A 61 -7.32 5.11 -1.60
N PRO A 62 -6.12 5.33 -2.17
CA PRO A 62 -6.01 6.09 -3.41
C PRO A 62 -6.55 5.30 -4.60
N THR A 63 -6.93 6.04 -5.64
CA THR A 63 -7.41 5.49 -6.91
C THR A 63 -6.29 5.54 -7.94
N GLY A 64 -6.19 4.49 -8.76
CA GLY A 64 -5.25 4.39 -9.88
C GLY A 64 -5.70 5.14 -11.13
N PRO A 65 -4.87 5.13 -12.20
CA PRO A 65 -5.20 5.79 -13.47
C PRO A 65 -6.42 5.23 -14.22
N ASP A 66 -6.88 4.02 -13.85
CA ASP A 66 -8.06 3.36 -14.42
C ASP A 66 -9.31 3.53 -13.55
N ASP A 67 -9.32 4.54 -12.68
CA ASP A 67 -10.39 4.86 -11.73
C ASP A 67 -10.72 3.73 -10.72
N ARG A 68 -9.84 2.73 -10.57
CA ARG A 68 -10.00 1.66 -9.58
C ARG A 68 -9.13 1.89 -8.33
N PRO A 69 -9.61 1.51 -7.13
CA PRO A 69 -8.79 1.54 -5.92
C PRO A 69 -7.49 0.76 -6.12
N VAL A 70 -6.35 1.32 -5.67
CA VAL A 70 -5.04 0.69 -5.89
C VAL A 70 -4.97 -0.72 -5.29
N VAL A 71 -5.67 -0.97 -4.18
CA VAL A 71 -5.70 -2.29 -3.52
C VAL A 71 -6.35 -3.36 -4.39
N GLU A 72 -7.41 -3.02 -5.13
CA GLU A 72 -8.03 -3.94 -6.09
C GLU A 72 -7.12 -4.24 -7.28
N ARG A 73 -6.35 -3.24 -7.72
CA ARG A 73 -5.36 -3.41 -8.78
C ARG A 73 -4.21 -4.31 -8.32
N MET A 74 -3.77 -4.16 -7.08
CA MET A 74 -2.72 -4.96 -6.47
C MET A 74 -3.14 -6.42 -6.28
N ASP A 75 -4.36 -6.65 -5.76
CA ASP A 75 -4.92 -7.99 -5.62
C ASP A 75 -5.07 -8.68 -6.98
N ARG A 76 -5.48 -7.93 -8.01
CA ARG A 76 -5.57 -8.44 -9.39
C ARG A 76 -4.19 -8.80 -9.95
N ALA A 77 -3.16 -7.99 -9.70
CA ALA A 77 -1.81 -8.28 -10.15
C ALA A 77 -1.23 -9.56 -9.52
N ALA A 78 -1.71 -9.93 -8.33
CA ALA A 78 -1.35 -11.17 -7.65
C ALA A 78 -2.31 -12.35 -7.95
N ASP A 79 -3.21 -12.22 -8.93
CA ASP A 79 -4.28 -13.19 -9.23
C ASP A 79 -5.07 -13.61 -7.97
N GLY A 80 -5.23 -12.69 -7.01
CA GLY A 80 -5.91 -12.93 -5.74
C GLY A 80 -5.15 -13.82 -4.73
N THR A 81 -3.92 -14.23 -5.04
CA THR A 81 -3.12 -15.12 -4.18
C THR A 81 -2.37 -14.37 -3.08
N CYS A 82 -2.00 -13.12 -3.33
CA CYS A 82 -1.35 -12.23 -2.36
C CYS A 82 -2.20 -10.99 -2.14
N ARG A 83 -3.16 -11.09 -1.21
CA ARG A 83 -4.02 -9.98 -0.82
C ARG A 83 -3.24 -8.91 -0.06
N VAL A 84 -3.57 -7.64 -0.29
CA VAL A 84 -3.07 -6.54 0.56
C VAL A 84 -3.62 -6.72 1.99
N PRO A 85 -2.76 -6.78 3.02
CA PRO A 85 -3.22 -6.94 4.40
C PRO A 85 -4.17 -5.83 4.85
N ASP A 86 -5.22 -6.19 5.59
CA ASP A 86 -6.28 -5.25 6.02
C ASP A 86 -5.72 -4.06 6.83
N VAL A 87 -4.72 -4.31 7.67
CA VAL A 87 -4.03 -3.25 8.45
C VAL A 87 -3.34 -2.18 7.58
N LEU A 88 -3.07 -2.49 6.30
CA LEU A 88 -2.52 -1.53 5.35
C LEU A 88 -3.61 -0.63 4.72
N VAL A 89 -4.86 -1.09 4.70
CA VAL A 89 -6.00 -0.38 4.10
C VAL A 89 -6.93 0.21 5.15
N ASP A 90 -6.82 -0.22 6.39
CA ASP A 90 -7.41 0.41 7.57
C ASP A 90 -6.36 0.51 8.70
N PRO A 91 -5.56 1.59 8.72
CA PRO A 91 -4.47 1.74 9.68
C PRO A 91 -4.92 1.86 11.15
N PHE A 92 -6.22 2.10 11.41
CA PHE A 92 -6.79 2.19 12.76
C PHE A 92 -8.16 1.51 12.89
N SER A 93 -8.49 0.53 12.04
CA SER A 93 -9.65 -0.34 12.27
C SER A 93 -9.54 -0.84 13.69
N THR A 94 -10.49 -0.46 14.52
CA THR A 94 -10.63 -0.90 15.89
C THR A 94 -11.03 -2.38 15.84
N GLY A 95 -10.03 -3.24 15.75
CA GLY A 95 -10.20 -4.68 15.58
C GLY A 95 -9.20 -5.48 16.38
N ASP A 96 -8.81 -4.98 17.57
CA ASP A 96 -8.19 -5.74 18.66
C ASP A 96 -8.19 -4.87 19.95
N VAL A 97 -9.39 -4.52 20.43
CA VAL A 97 -9.60 -4.21 21.85
C VAL A 97 -10.72 -5.13 22.30
N GLU A 98 -10.38 -6.40 22.56
CA GLU A 98 -11.20 -7.20 23.47
C GLU A 98 -11.04 -6.58 24.87
N VAL A 99 -12.18 -6.20 25.44
CA VAL A 99 -12.35 -5.66 26.80
C VAL A 99 -12.45 -6.80 27.79
#